data_AF-A0AAV9IVV9-F1
#
_entry.id   AF-A0AAV9IVV9-F1
#
_cell.length_a   1.000
_cell.length_b   1.000
_cell.length_c   1.000
_cell.angle_alpha   90.00
_cell.angle_beta   90.00
_cell.angle_gamma   90.00
#
_symmetry.space_group_name_H-M   'P 1'
#
loop_
_entity.id
_entity.type
_entity.pdbx_description
1 polymer ?
#
loop_
_entity_poly.entity_id
_entity_poly.type
_entity_poly.pdbx_seq_one_letter_code
_entity_poly.pdbx_strand_id
1 'polypeptide(L)'
;MDGTSSSLPSEVDVVPQTPQLIALYTVIRDRETSRADFVFHADRIIRLLLEHALNYVPLVPRRVTTPVGAVYDGLAYGEKICGVSVVRAGEAFEHGLRQIARSVRIGKILMQRDERTAEPRMYWAKLPNDIASRWVLLMDPMVATGRSVSMAVAALLRAGVPQTRVLVVSMFACREGVEALLRAYPHVRLVTGAVDAGLTPDKYITPGVGDFGDLYFGTMRRGEEEGCGGREDSLVTDEGSRMEGSIREPGAAPR
;
A
#
# COMPACT_ATOMS: atom_id res chain seq x y z
N MET A 1 6.76 35.67 10.94
CA MET A 1 6.78 34.94 12.23
C MET A 1 7.12 33.52 11.88
N ASP A 2 8.41 33.23 11.92
CA ASP A 2 9.01 32.03 11.34
C ASP A 2 8.84 30.86 12.30
N GLY A 3 7.84 30.00 12.01
CA GLY A 3 7.57 28.77 12.74
C GLY A 3 8.32 27.60 12.11
N THR A 4 9.53 27.33 12.59
CA THR A 4 10.26 26.05 12.55
C THR A 4 9.81 25.02 11.49
N SER A 5 10.25 25.21 10.25
CA SER A 5 10.37 24.10 9.29
C SER A 5 11.58 23.26 9.70
N SER A 6 11.39 22.29 10.60
CA SER A 6 12.41 21.25 10.78
C SER A 6 12.44 20.41 9.52
N SER A 7 13.52 20.51 8.75
CA SER A 7 13.79 19.66 7.60
C SER A 7 13.64 18.18 7.99
N LEU A 8 12.98 17.39 7.15
CA LEU A 8 12.89 15.94 7.37
C LEU A 8 14.30 15.31 7.35
N PRO A 9 14.53 14.21 8.09
CA PRO A 9 15.79 13.48 8.03
C PRO A 9 16.11 12.98 6.62
N SER A 10 17.40 12.79 6.30
CA SER A 10 17.87 12.32 4.98
C SER A 10 17.40 10.92 4.59
N GLU A 11 16.97 10.14 5.57
CA GLU A 11 16.42 8.80 5.42
C GLU A 11 14.94 8.82 5.01
N VAL A 12 14.29 9.98 5.06
CA VAL A 12 12.91 10.18 4.63
C VAL A 12 12.92 10.85 3.27
N ASP A 13 12.34 10.17 2.30
CA ASP A 13 12.13 10.72 0.98
C ASP A 13 10.64 10.84 0.69
N VAL A 14 10.21 12.07 0.45
CA VAL A 14 8.85 12.38 0.05
C VAL A 14 8.85 12.52 -1.46
N VAL A 15 8.07 11.67 -2.14
CA VAL A 15 8.05 11.71 -3.61
C VAL A 15 7.66 13.11 -4.11
N PRO A 16 8.17 13.55 -5.29
CA PRO A 16 7.92 14.89 -5.79
C PRO A 16 6.43 15.24 -5.85
N GLN A 17 6.06 16.36 -5.23
CA GLN A 17 4.68 16.85 -5.13
C GLN A 17 4.24 17.50 -6.44
N THR A 18 4.08 16.68 -7.47
CA THR A 18 3.58 17.14 -8.78
C THR A 18 2.08 17.46 -8.70
N PRO A 19 1.55 18.34 -9.57
CA PRO A 19 0.11 18.63 -9.62
C PRO A 19 -0.73 17.34 -9.78
N GLN A 20 -0.23 16.37 -10.54
CA GLN A 20 -0.91 15.10 -10.73
C GLN A 20 -0.95 14.27 -9.44
N LEU A 21 0.16 14.17 -8.71
CA LEU A 21 0.20 13.45 -7.45
C LEU A 21 -0.74 14.09 -6.41
N ILE A 22 -0.74 15.43 -6.35
CA ILE A 22 -1.63 16.20 -5.47
C ILE A 22 -3.09 15.89 -5.83
N ALA A 23 -3.47 15.91 -7.11
CA ALA A 23 -4.83 15.58 -7.55
C ALA A 23 -5.24 14.14 -7.17
N LEU A 24 -4.34 13.15 -7.29
CA LEU A 24 -4.60 11.79 -6.84
C LEU A 24 -4.84 11.73 -5.32
N TYR A 25 -4.00 12.43 -4.54
CA TYR A 25 -4.16 12.51 -3.08
C TYR A 25 -5.46 13.20 -2.67
N THR A 26 -5.87 14.26 -3.39
CA THR A 26 -7.15 14.92 -3.13
C THR A 26 -8.31 13.95 -3.27
N VAL A 27 -8.34 13.13 -4.33
CA VAL A 27 -9.42 12.15 -4.53
C VAL A 27 -9.45 11.13 -3.40
N ILE A 28 -8.31 10.51 -3.05
CA ILE A 28 -8.34 9.47 -2.01
C ILE A 28 -8.59 10.02 -0.61
N ARG A 29 -8.34 11.32 -0.36
CA ARG A 29 -8.61 11.97 0.93
C ARG A 29 -10.05 12.49 1.05
N ASP A 30 -10.73 12.68 -0.06
CA ASP A 30 -12.12 13.14 -0.06
C ASP A 30 -13.03 12.06 0.49
N ARG A 31 -13.81 12.42 1.51
CA ARG A 31 -14.77 11.54 2.19
C ARG A 31 -15.85 11.05 1.22
N GLU A 32 -16.23 11.88 0.27
CA GLU A 32 -17.32 11.61 -0.68
C GLU A 32 -16.89 10.70 -1.84
N THR A 33 -15.59 10.40 -1.96
CA THR A 33 -15.05 9.53 -3.03
C THR A 33 -15.59 8.12 -2.92
N SER A 34 -16.11 7.59 -4.03
CA SER A 34 -16.58 6.20 -4.11
C SER A 34 -15.46 5.20 -3.85
N ARG A 35 -15.77 4.02 -3.30
CA ARG A 35 -14.75 2.96 -3.10
C ARG A 35 -14.00 2.60 -4.39
N ALA A 36 -14.71 2.53 -5.51
CA ALA A 36 -14.11 2.20 -6.80
C ALA A 36 -13.08 3.25 -7.23
N ASP A 37 -13.41 4.53 -7.08
CA ASP A 37 -12.50 5.64 -7.37
C ASP A 37 -11.34 5.67 -6.38
N PHE A 38 -11.59 5.43 -5.09
CA PHE A 38 -10.54 5.35 -4.07
C PHE A 38 -9.48 4.30 -4.46
N VAL A 39 -9.91 3.06 -4.74
CA VAL A 39 -9.00 1.97 -5.12
C VAL A 39 -8.24 2.33 -6.40
N PHE A 40 -8.94 2.84 -7.43
CA PHE A 40 -8.31 3.23 -8.69
C PHE A 40 -7.23 4.30 -8.51
N HIS A 41 -7.49 5.33 -7.70
CA HIS A 41 -6.52 6.41 -7.46
C HIS A 41 -5.40 5.97 -6.50
N ALA A 42 -5.71 5.15 -5.50
CA ALA A 42 -4.72 4.57 -4.59
C ALA A 42 -3.72 3.69 -5.35
N ASP A 43 -4.18 2.82 -6.26
CA ASP A 43 -3.30 1.98 -7.08
C ASP A 43 -2.35 2.80 -7.95
N ARG A 44 -2.81 3.94 -8.48
CA ARG A 44 -1.96 4.87 -9.25
C ARG A 44 -0.87 5.49 -8.37
N ILE A 45 -1.20 5.89 -7.15
CA ILE A 45 -0.22 6.42 -6.19
C ILE A 45 0.78 5.33 -5.79
N ILE A 46 0.30 4.13 -5.47
CA ILE A 46 1.12 2.96 -5.13
C ILE A 46 2.14 2.68 -6.22
N ARG A 47 1.74 2.71 -7.50
CA ARG A 47 2.65 2.52 -8.62
C ARG A 47 3.77 3.56 -8.63
N LEU A 48 3.45 4.84 -8.44
CA LEU A 48 4.44 5.92 -8.39
C LEU A 48 5.42 5.74 -7.22
N LEU A 49 4.91 5.38 -6.04
CA LEU A 49 5.73 5.14 -4.84
C LEU A 49 6.68 3.98 -5.02
N LEU A 50 6.21 2.87 -5.59
CA LEU A 50 7.04 1.69 -5.79
C LEU A 50 8.13 1.91 -6.84
N GLU A 51 7.81 2.56 -7.96
CA GLU A 51 8.82 2.95 -8.98
C GLU A 51 9.87 3.87 -8.36
N HIS A 52 9.43 4.84 -7.55
CA HIS A 52 10.35 5.76 -6.88
C HIS A 52 11.23 5.05 -5.84
N ALA A 53 10.66 4.13 -5.06
CA ALA A 53 11.41 3.34 -4.08
C ALA A 53 12.50 2.48 -4.71
N LEU A 54 12.29 1.96 -5.93
CA LEU A 54 13.27 1.15 -6.64
C LEU A 54 14.54 1.92 -7.03
N ASN A 55 14.51 3.26 -7.09
CA ASN A 55 15.72 4.08 -7.32
C ASN A 55 16.77 3.92 -6.20
N TYR A 56 16.38 3.39 -5.05
CA TYR A 56 17.29 3.14 -3.92
C TYR A 56 17.94 1.76 -3.94
N VAL A 57 17.50 0.88 -4.86
CA VAL A 57 18.14 -0.42 -5.06
C VAL A 57 19.34 -0.23 -6.00
N PRO A 58 20.55 -0.72 -5.66
CA PRO A 58 21.73 -0.56 -6.48
C PRO A 58 21.56 -1.10 -7.91
N LEU A 59 21.91 -0.25 -8.87
CA LEU A 59 22.03 -0.58 -10.28
C LEU A 59 23.50 -0.73 -10.66
N VAL A 60 23.78 -1.56 -11.66
CA VAL A 60 25.13 -1.79 -12.19
C VAL A 60 25.25 -1.23 -13.61
N PRO A 61 26.38 -0.61 -13.97
CA PRO A 61 26.64 -0.18 -15.33
C PRO A 61 26.49 -1.34 -16.33
N ARG A 62 25.80 -1.10 -17.44
CA ARG A 62 25.62 -2.08 -18.51
C ARG A 62 25.70 -1.41 -19.87
N ARG A 63 26.67 -1.84 -20.65
CA ARG A 63 26.79 -1.47 -22.06
C ARG A 63 25.96 -2.41 -22.93
N VAL A 64 25.23 -1.86 -23.88
CA VAL A 64 24.49 -2.63 -24.89
C VAL A 64 24.75 -2.10 -26.29
N THR A 65 24.58 -2.95 -27.28
CA THR A 65 24.55 -2.54 -28.70
C THR A 65 23.09 -2.40 -29.11
N THR A 66 22.74 -1.22 -29.61
CA THR A 66 21.39 -0.90 -30.10
C THR A 66 21.13 -1.58 -31.45
N PRO A 67 19.85 -1.71 -31.88
CA PRO A 67 19.53 -2.26 -33.20
C PRO A 67 20.14 -1.50 -34.39
N VAL A 68 20.58 -0.25 -34.20
CA VAL A 68 21.27 0.57 -35.22
C VAL A 68 22.80 0.44 -35.16
N GLY A 69 23.33 -0.50 -34.37
CA GLY A 69 24.77 -0.77 -34.24
C GLY A 69 25.52 0.21 -33.33
N ALA A 70 24.85 1.23 -32.77
CA ALA A 70 25.45 2.18 -31.83
C ALA A 70 25.56 1.58 -30.42
N VAL A 71 26.63 1.93 -29.70
CA VAL A 71 26.82 1.59 -28.29
C VAL A 71 26.01 2.52 -27.41
N TYR A 72 25.31 1.97 -26.42
CA TYR A 72 24.62 2.71 -25.38
C TYR A 72 25.13 2.28 -23.99
N ASP A 73 25.60 3.24 -23.21
CA ASP A 73 26.01 3.06 -21.82
C ASP A 73 24.81 3.30 -20.89
N GLY A 74 24.22 2.22 -20.40
CA GLY A 74 23.05 2.25 -19.52
C GLY A 74 23.30 1.60 -18.17
N LEU A 75 22.18 1.22 -17.51
CA LEU A 75 22.17 0.57 -16.20
C LEU A 75 21.37 -0.74 -16.26
N ALA A 76 21.67 -1.66 -15.35
CA ALA A 76 20.92 -2.89 -15.14
C ALA A 76 20.69 -3.15 -13.65
N TYR A 77 19.66 -3.93 -13.34
CA TYR A 77 19.41 -4.39 -11.97
C TYR A 77 20.54 -5.32 -11.50
N GLY A 78 21.21 -4.96 -10.40
CA GLY A 78 22.32 -5.74 -9.83
C GLY A 78 21.93 -6.56 -8.60
N GLU A 79 20.85 -6.20 -7.92
CA GLU A 79 20.46 -6.76 -6.62
C GLU A 79 19.10 -7.46 -6.68
N LYS A 80 18.91 -8.43 -5.79
CA LYS A 80 17.65 -9.15 -5.64
C LYS A 80 16.73 -8.41 -4.67
N ILE A 81 15.48 -8.21 -5.07
CA ILE A 81 14.44 -7.60 -4.23
C ILE A 81 13.41 -8.62 -3.75
N CYS A 82 12.68 -8.29 -2.68
CA CYS A 82 11.40 -8.89 -2.32
C CYS A 82 10.50 -7.85 -1.65
N GLY A 83 9.18 -8.04 -1.78
CA GLY A 83 8.20 -7.26 -1.02
C GLY A 83 7.84 -7.98 0.28
N VAL A 84 7.54 -7.22 1.33
CA VAL A 84 6.92 -7.73 2.56
C VAL A 84 5.73 -6.85 2.89
N SER A 85 4.52 -7.40 2.83
CA SER A 85 3.30 -6.67 3.19
C SER A 85 3.02 -6.79 4.68
N VAL A 86 2.73 -5.64 5.31
CA VAL A 86 2.10 -5.60 6.63
C VAL A 86 0.61 -5.85 6.44
N VAL A 87 0.17 -7.05 6.84
CA VAL A 87 -1.23 -7.46 6.70
C VAL A 87 -2.07 -6.63 7.69
N ARG A 88 -3.18 -6.04 7.28
CA ARG A 88 -3.86 -6.20 5.98
C ARG A 88 -3.55 -5.10 4.95
N ALA A 89 -3.45 -3.85 5.38
CA ALA A 89 -3.40 -2.69 4.48
C ALA A 89 -2.21 -2.70 3.50
N GLY A 90 -1.07 -3.26 3.88
CA GLY A 90 0.10 -3.42 3.03
C GLY A 90 -0.10 -4.36 1.83
N GLU A 91 -1.15 -5.19 1.84
CA GLU A 91 -1.44 -6.11 0.73
C GLU A 91 -1.90 -5.38 -0.54
N ALA A 92 -2.41 -4.15 -0.41
CA ALA A 92 -2.77 -3.28 -1.54
C ALA A 92 -1.58 -3.02 -2.49
N PHE A 93 -0.35 -3.00 -1.96
CA PHE A 93 0.86 -2.74 -2.75
C PHE A 93 1.32 -3.95 -3.56
N GLU A 94 0.87 -5.17 -3.20
CA GLU A 94 1.40 -6.39 -3.82
C GLU A 94 1.08 -6.47 -5.31
N HIS A 95 -0.09 -6.00 -5.72
CA HIS A 95 -0.46 -5.97 -7.14
C HIS A 95 0.47 -5.03 -7.92
N GLY A 96 0.63 -3.79 -7.45
CA GLY A 96 1.53 -2.81 -8.06
C GLY A 96 2.98 -3.31 -8.13
N LEU A 97 3.47 -3.97 -7.07
CA LEU A 97 4.84 -4.51 -7.04
C LEU A 97 5.04 -5.66 -8.04
N ARG A 98 4.04 -6.54 -8.21
CA ARG A 98 4.10 -7.62 -9.21
C ARG A 98 4.06 -7.09 -10.64
N GLN A 99 3.39 -5.96 -10.88
CA GLN A 99 3.37 -5.32 -12.20
C GLN A 99 4.73 -4.72 -12.61
N ILE A 100 5.52 -4.23 -11.66
CA ILE A 100 6.85 -3.66 -11.94
C ILE A 100 7.97 -4.70 -11.89
N ALA A 101 7.84 -5.71 -11.03
CA ALA A 101 8.87 -6.72 -10.80
C ALA A 101 8.30 -8.13 -10.94
N ARG A 102 8.31 -8.68 -12.17
CA ARG A 102 7.65 -9.94 -12.53
C ARG A 102 8.01 -11.16 -11.68
N SER A 103 9.24 -11.25 -11.17
CA SER A 103 9.74 -12.38 -10.38
C SER A 103 9.93 -12.05 -8.89
N VAL A 104 9.27 -10.99 -8.41
CA VAL A 104 9.36 -10.57 -7.01
C VAL A 104 8.74 -11.61 -6.08
N ARG A 105 9.46 -11.92 -4.99
CA ARG A 105 8.94 -12.74 -3.90
C ARG A 105 8.21 -11.85 -2.91
N ILE A 106 7.09 -12.33 -2.37
CA ILE A 106 6.30 -11.61 -1.39
C ILE A 106 6.30 -12.39 -0.08
N GLY A 107 6.84 -11.76 0.96
CA GLY A 107 6.62 -12.16 2.35
C GLY A 107 5.43 -11.41 2.94
N LYS A 108 4.92 -11.90 4.06
CA LYS A 108 3.79 -11.30 4.75
C LYS A 108 4.01 -11.32 6.26
N ILE A 109 3.63 -10.24 6.93
CA ILE A 109 3.67 -10.12 8.39
C ILE A 109 2.31 -9.66 8.86
N LEU A 110 1.63 -10.48 9.65
CA LEU A 110 0.37 -10.14 10.31
C LEU A 110 0.64 -9.63 11.72
N MET A 111 0.21 -8.40 11.95
CA MET A 111 0.22 -7.76 13.26
C MET A 111 -1.20 -7.34 13.61
N GLN A 112 -1.57 -7.58 14.86
CA GLN A 112 -2.85 -7.14 15.40
C GLN A 112 -2.60 -6.56 16.78
N ARG A 113 -3.44 -5.60 17.18
CA ARG A 113 -3.42 -5.12 18.55
C ARG A 113 -4.06 -6.16 19.44
N ASP A 114 -3.37 -6.48 20.53
CA ASP A 114 -3.95 -7.25 21.61
C ASP A 114 -5.09 -6.44 22.24
N GLU A 115 -6.30 -6.99 22.26
CA GLU A 115 -7.51 -6.30 22.70
C GLU A 115 -7.47 -5.87 24.17
N ARG A 116 -6.61 -6.50 24.99
CA ARG A 116 -6.51 -6.23 26.43
C ARG A 116 -5.44 -5.20 26.76
N THR A 117 -4.33 -5.23 26.04
CA THR A 117 -3.16 -4.38 26.32
C THR A 117 -3.00 -3.22 25.33
N ALA A 118 -3.73 -3.24 24.22
CA ALA A 118 -3.58 -2.35 23.07
C ALA A 118 -2.17 -2.36 22.44
N GLU A 119 -1.30 -3.26 22.87
CA GLU A 119 0.04 -3.45 22.35
C GLU A 119 -0.02 -4.24 21.03
N PRO A 120 0.76 -3.82 20.01
CA PRO A 120 0.86 -4.59 18.79
C PRO A 120 1.60 -5.92 19.06
N ARG A 121 1.01 -7.03 18.61
CA ARG A 121 1.62 -8.36 18.66
C ARG A 121 1.75 -8.91 17.24
N MET A 122 2.85 -9.62 17.00
CA MET A 122 3.06 -10.35 15.75
C MET A 122 2.44 -11.73 15.88
N TYR A 123 1.39 -11.99 15.11
CA TYR A 123 0.67 -13.27 15.16
C TYR A 123 1.21 -14.27 14.14
N TRP A 124 1.66 -13.77 12.99
CA TRP A 124 2.11 -14.62 11.91
C TRP A 124 3.11 -13.89 11.02
N ALA A 125 4.13 -14.61 10.56
CA ALA A 125 5.09 -14.11 9.58
C ALA A 125 5.53 -15.25 8.66
N LYS A 126 5.48 -15.03 7.35
CA LYS A 126 6.03 -15.94 6.35
C LYS A 126 6.88 -15.13 5.39
N LEU A 127 8.19 -15.34 5.47
CA LEU A 127 9.19 -14.60 4.72
C LEU A 127 9.91 -15.52 3.73
N PRO A 128 10.46 -14.99 2.62
CA PRO A 128 11.35 -15.77 1.74
C PRO A 128 12.55 -16.33 2.51
N ASN A 129 12.91 -17.60 2.24
CA ASN A 129 14.02 -18.26 2.95
C ASN A 129 15.38 -17.56 2.74
N ASP A 130 15.55 -16.83 1.63
CA ASP A 130 16.79 -16.11 1.29
C ASP A 130 16.70 -14.59 1.55
N ILE A 131 15.73 -14.14 2.37
CA ILE A 131 15.45 -12.73 2.62
C ILE A 131 16.67 -11.94 3.13
N ALA A 132 17.54 -12.55 3.92
CA ALA A 132 18.75 -11.93 4.47
C ALA A 132 19.71 -11.37 3.39
N SER A 133 19.63 -11.91 2.16
CA SER A 133 20.46 -11.49 1.01
C SER A 133 19.74 -10.56 0.04
N ARG A 134 18.54 -10.07 0.37
CA ARG A 134 17.70 -9.26 -0.50
C ARG A 134 17.53 -7.84 0.02
N TRP A 135 17.19 -6.94 -0.90
CA TRP A 135 16.54 -5.68 -0.58
C TRP A 135 15.06 -5.92 -0.30
N VAL A 136 14.56 -5.36 0.80
CA VAL A 136 13.18 -5.56 1.24
C VAL A 136 12.40 -4.28 1.09
N LEU A 137 11.34 -4.33 0.28
CA LEU A 137 10.31 -3.29 0.24
C LEU A 137 9.25 -3.67 1.28
N LEU A 138 9.31 -3.05 2.46
CA LEU A 138 8.32 -3.21 3.52
C LEU A 138 7.14 -2.28 3.22
N MET A 139 6.00 -2.87 2.85
CA MET A 139 4.83 -2.15 2.34
C MET A 139 3.80 -2.00 3.45
N ASP A 140 3.53 -0.75 3.83
CA ASP A 140 2.51 -0.36 4.81
C ASP A 140 2.01 1.04 4.45
N PRO A 141 0.74 1.23 4.04
CA PRO A 141 0.24 2.52 3.53
C PRO A 141 0.26 3.65 4.56
N MET A 142 0.33 3.34 5.86
CA MET A 142 0.13 4.31 6.93
C MET A 142 1.20 4.18 8.03
N VAL A 143 2.14 5.11 8.04
CA VAL A 143 3.11 5.28 9.14
C VAL A 143 2.56 6.31 10.12
N ALA A 144 1.60 5.88 10.95
CA ALA A 144 0.96 6.71 11.97
C ALA A 144 1.81 6.81 13.25
N THR A 145 1.64 5.89 14.21
CA THR A 145 2.46 5.88 15.44
C THR A 145 3.86 5.27 15.25
N GLY A 146 4.18 4.76 14.06
CA GLY A 146 5.44 4.06 13.79
C GLY A 146 5.56 2.66 14.42
N ARG A 147 4.65 2.25 15.30
CA ARG A 147 4.77 0.98 16.05
C ARG A 147 4.70 -0.28 15.18
N SER A 148 3.70 -0.38 14.31
CA SER A 148 3.52 -1.55 13.43
C SER A 148 4.71 -1.73 12.51
N VAL A 149 5.08 -0.67 11.78
CA VAL A 149 6.25 -0.69 10.89
C VAL A 149 7.54 -0.99 11.66
N SER A 150 7.74 -0.42 12.86
CA SER A 150 8.91 -0.70 13.70
C SER A 150 9.01 -2.17 14.12
N MET A 151 7.88 -2.81 14.41
CA MET A 151 7.84 -4.24 14.72
C MET A 151 8.14 -5.10 13.50
N ALA A 152 7.61 -4.73 12.33
CA ALA A 152 7.91 -5.41 11.09
C ALA A 152 9.39 -5.29 10.73
N VAL A 153 10.00 -4.10 10.84
CA VAL A 153 11.44 -3.90 10.70
C VAL A 153 12.20 -4.80 11.67
N ALA A 154 11.82 -4.83 12.95
CA ALA A 154 12.46 -5.70 13.95
C ALA A 154 12.47 -7.18 13.51
N ALA A 155 11.38 -7.67 12.92
CA ALA A 155 11.28 -9.04 12.44
C ALA A 155 12.15 -9.29 11.21
N LEU A 156 12.27 -8.33 10.30
CA LEU A 156 13.19 -8.40 9.16
C LEU A 156 14.65 -8.48 9.63
N LEU A 157 15.03 -7.64 10.60
CA LEU A 157 16.38 -7.68 11.17
C LEU A 157 16.66 -9.02 11.87
N ARG A 158 15.70 -9.55 12.64
CA ARG A 158 15.80 -10.91 13.23
C ARG A 158 15.92 -12.02 12.18
N ALA A 159 15.34 -11.82 11.00
CA ALA A 159 15.48 -12.71 9.85
C ALA A 159 16.81 -12.51 9.08
N GLY A 160 17.70 -11.66 9.57
CA GLY A 160 19.04 -11.43 9.02
C GLY A 160 19.11 -10.38 7.92
N VAL A 161 18.03 -9.62 7.68
CA VAL A 161 18.05 -8.52 6.71
C VAL A 161 18.88 -7.36 7.28
N PRO A 162 19.90 -6.85 6.56
CA PRO A 162 20.62 -5.65 6.97
C PRO A 162 19.68 -4.44 6.98
N GLN A 163 19.79 -3.59 8.00
CA GLN A 163 18.95 -2.41 8.15
C GLN A 163 19.00 -1.46 6.93
N THR A 164 20.18 -1.30 6.35
CA THR A 164 20.43 -0.50 5.14
C THR A 164 19.75 -1.03 3.88
N ARG A 165 19.23 -2.28 3.91
CA ARG A 165 18.51 -2.92 2.80
C ARG A 165 17.00 -2.94 3.02
N VAL A 166 16.50 -2.24 4.04
CA VAL A 166 15.06 -2.12 4.31
C VAL A 166 14.56 -0.77 3.81
N LEU A 167 13.67 -0.83 2.82
CA LEU A 167 12.93 0.31 2.26
C LEU A 167 11.49 0.21 2.74
N VAL A 168 11.07 1.10 3.65
CA VAL A 168 9.67 1.25 4.02
C VAL A 168 8.99 2.08 2.93
N VAL A 169 7.91 1.55 2.35
CA VAL A 169 7.12 2.25 1.33
C VAL A 169 5.72 2.51 1.89
N SER A 170 5.36 3.79 1.99
CA SER A 170 4.11 4.26 2.56
C SER A 170 3.41 5.30 1.68
N MET A 171 2.10 5.42 1.78
CA MET A 171 1.36 6.54 1.17
C MET A 171 1.34 7.74 2.11
N PHE A 172 1.06 7.47 3.38
CA PHE A 172 0.92 8.50 4.41
C PHE A 172 1.88 8.22 5.54
N ALA A 173 2.57 9.26 6.00
CA ALA A 173 3.29 9.25 7.25
C ALA A 173 2.91 10.50 8.05
N CYS A 174 3.13 10.50 9.36
CA CYS A 174 3.11 11.72 10.16
C CYS A 174 4.44 11.88 10.89
N ARG A 175 4.72 13.10 11.37
CA ARG A 175 6.02 13.42 11.98
C ARG A 175 6.37 12.49 13.14
N GLU A 176 5.41 12.21 14.02
CA GLU A 176 5.60 11.33 15.18
C GLU A 176 5.97 9.90 14.76
N GLY A 177 5.33 9.38 13.70
CA GLY A 177 5.62 8.05 13.18
C GLY A 177 6.99 7.94 12.54
N VAL A 178 7.38 8.96 11.77
CA VAL A 178 8.70 9.07 11.16
C VAL A 178 9.80 9.13 12.23
N GLU A 179 9.64 10.00 13.22
CA GLU A 179 10.60 10.15 14.31
C GLU A 179 10.72 8.87 15.14
N ALA A 180 9.62 8.19 15.43
CA ALA A 180 9.64 6.92 16.15
C ALA A 180 10.38 5.83 15.36
N LEU A 181 10.09 5.71 14.06
CA LEU A 181 10.74 4.75 13.17
C LEU A 181 12.25 4.98 13.09
N LEU A 182 12.68 6.22 12.81
CA LEU A 182 14.11 6.51 12.60
C LEU A 182 14.90 6.56 13.90
N ARG A 183 14.27 6.90 15.04
CA ARG A 183 14.90 6.78 16.35
C ARG A 183 15.23 5.33 16.71
N ALA A 184 14.32 4.40 16.40
CA ALA A 184 14.55 2.98 16.61
C ALA A 184 15.48 2.39 15.53
N TYR A 185 15.35 2.88 14.30
CA TYR A 185 16.01 2.31 13.13
C TYR A 185 16.61 3.39 12.21
N PRO A 186 17.75 3.99 12.57
CA PRO A 186 18.33 5.14 11.86
C PRO A 186 18.87 4.84 10.45
N HIS A 187 19.03 3.57 10.04
CA HIS A 187 19.50 3.21 8.70
C HIS A 187 18.41 2.63 7.79
N VAL A 188 17.15 2.63 8.25
CA VAL A 188 16.01 2.31 7.40
C VAL A 188 15.68 3.53 6.56
N ARG A 189 15.35 3.33 5.28
CA ARG A 189 14.85 4.41 4.42
C ARG A 189 13.32 4.34 4.35
N LEU A 190 12.68 5.49 4.53
CA LEU A 190 11.25 5.67 4.33
C LEU A 190 11.01 6.42 3.02
N VAL A 191 10.28 5.79 2.10
CA VAL A 191 9.75 6.43 0.90
C VAL A 191 8.25 6.62 1.11
N THR A 192 7.79 7.87 1.12
CA THR A 192 6.39 8.21 1.39
C THR A 192 5.85 9.21 0.37
N GLY A 193 4.53 9.25 0.19
CA GLY A 193 3.90 10.23 -0.70
C GLY A 193 3.42 11.49 -0.02
N ALA A 194 3.09 11.40 1.27
CA ALA A 194 2.77 12.56 2.10
C ALA A 194 3.35 12.40 3.51
N VAL A 195 3.70 13.53 4.12
CA VAL A 195 3.98 13.65 5.55
C VAL A 195 3.01 14.68 6.13
N ASP A 196 2.06 14.18 6.90
CA ASP A 196 0.96 14.94 7.49
C ASP A 196 1.33 15.50 8.87
N ALA A 197 0.50 16.44 9.34
CA ALA A 197 0.78 17.29 10.50
C ALA A 197 0.95 16.52 11.80
N GLY A 198 0.19 15.44 11.99
CA GLY A 198 0.30 14.61 13.17
C GLY A 198 -0.80 13.57 13.31
N LEU A 199 -1.17 13.29 14.55
CA LEU A 199 -2.21 12.33 14.89
C LEU A 199 -3.40 12.97 15.63
N THR A 200 -4.59 12.47 15.38
CA THR A 200 -5.78 12.71 16.21
C THR A 200 -5.64 12.03 17.58
N PRO A 201 -6.51 12.33 18.58
CA PRO A 201 -6.53 11.62 19.85
C PRO A 201 -6.63 10.09 19.69
N ASP A 202 -7.42 9.64 18.72
CA ASP A 202 -7.65 8.23 18.37
C ASP A 202 -6.52 7.61 17.52
N LYS A 203 -5.42 8.34 17.31
CA LYS A 203 -4.22 7.89 16.59
C LYS A 203 -4.41 7.67 15.09
N TYR A 204 -5.39 8.34 14.48
CA TYR A 204 -5.46 8.50 13.04
C TYR A 204 -4.54 9.63 12.58
N ILE A 205 -3.96 9.51 11.39
CA ILE A 205 -3.20 10.61 10.77
C ILE A 205 -4.16 11.77 10.46
N THR A 206 -3.71 13.01 10.63
CA THR A 206 -4.49 14.22 10.29
C THR A 206 -3.69 15.19 9.42
N PRO A 207 -4.25 15.71 8.30
CA PRO A 207 -5.63 15.52 7.81
C PRO A 207 -5.95 14.08 7.36
N GLY A 208 -4.94 13.28 7.02
CA GLY A 208 -5.06 11.83 6.81
C GLY A 208 -6.09 11.40 5.77
N VAL A 209 -6.51 10.14 5.90
CA VAL A 209 -7.46 9.45 5.01
C VAL A 209 -8.46 8.56 5.77
N GLY A 210 -8.35 8.45 7.10
CA GLY A 210 -9.07 7.43 7.87
C GLY A 210 -8.36 6.07 7.86
N ASP A 211 -9.12 4.96 7.90
CA ASP A 211 -8.56 3.61 7.80
C ASP A 211 -8.39 3.19 6.33
N PHE A 212 -7.15 3.24 5.83
CA PHE A 212 -6.85 2.85 4.46
C PHE A 212 -7.25 1.40 4.15
N GLY A 213 -7.09 0.47 5.10
CA GLY A 213 -7.42 -0.93 4.88
C GLY A 213 -8.92 -1.12 4.66
N ASP A 214 -9.74 -0.47 5.47
CA ASP A 214 -11.20 -0.56 5.33
C ASP A 214 -11.71 0.12 4.06
N LEU A 215 -11.14 1.27 3.68
CA LEU A 215 -11.47 1.95 2.44
C LEU A 215 -11.06 1.15 1.20
N TYR A 216 -9.86 0.55 1.19
CA TYR A 216 -9.35 -0.19 0.04
C TYR A 216 -10.08 -1.53 -0.16
N PHE A 217 -10.32 -2.27 0.92
CA PHE A 217 -10.91 -3.61 0.86
C PHE A 217 -12.43 -3.64 1.08
N GLY A 218 -13.05 -2.50 1.44
CA GLY A 218 -14.51 -2.39 1.64
C GLY A 218 -15.00 -3.10 2.89
N THR A 219 -14.34 -2.87 4.03
CA THR A 219 -14.69 -3.51 5.32
C THR A 219 -15.12 -2.51 6.40
N MET A 220 -15.52 -1.30 6.00
CA MET A 220 -16.10 -0.29 6.90
C MET A 220 -17.33 -0.84 7.62
N ARG A 221 -17.60 -0.40 8.85
CA ARG A 221 -18.78 -0.88 9.59
C ARG A 221 -20.04 -0.21 9.05
N ARG A 222 -21.16 -0.97 9.01
CA ARG A 222 -22.50 -0.44 8.69
C ARG A 222 -22.79 0.79 9.57
N GLY A 223 -22.94 1.97 8.95
CA GLY A 223 -23.09 3.28 9.60
C GLY A 223 -21.98 4.28 9.27
N GLU A 224 -20.80 3.81 8.85
CA GLU A 224 -19.70 4.66 8.33
C GLU A 224 -19.77 4.82 6.80
N GLU A 225 -20.57 3.98 6.13
CA GLU A 225 -20.81 3.98 4.68
C GLU A 225 -21.64 5.18 4.20
N GLU A 226 -22.44 5.80 5.06
CA GLU A 226 -23.36 6.91 4.69
C GLU A 226 -22.64 8.20 4.25
N GLY A 227 -21.32 8.29 4.42
CA GLY A 227 -20.50 9.40 3.92
C GLY A 227 -19.84 9.14 2.56
N CYS A 228 -19.97 7.94 2.01
CA CYS A 228 -19.42 7.58 0.71
C CYS A 228 -20.62 7.46 -0.23
N GLY A 229 -20.95 8.54 -0.95
CA GLY A 229 -22.16 8.69 -1.76
C GLY A 229 -22.32 7.62 -2.84
N GLY A 230 -22.83 6.45 -2.47
CA GLY A 230 -23.34 5.45 -3.39
C GLY A 230 -24.73 5.87 -3.85
N ARG A 231 -24.84 6.44 -5.05
CA ARG A 231 -26.07 6.29 -5.82
C ARG A 231 -26.12 4.84 -6.28
N GLU A 232 -27.05 4.07 -5.73
CA GLU A 232 -27.41 2.78 -6.31
C GLU A 232 -27.90 3.01 -7.74
N ASP A 233 -27.18 2.48 -8.73
CA ASP A 233 -27.73 2.31 -10.08
C ASP A 233 -28.79 1.21 -10.02
N SER A 234 -30.01 1.60 -9.68
CA SER A 234 -31.21 0.80 -9.81
C SER A 234 -31.61 0.74 -11.29
N LEU A 235 -31.08 -0.23 -12.04
CA LEU A 235 -31.57 -0.56 -13.37
C LEU A 235 -31.50 -2.08 -13.61
N VAL A 236 -32.53 -2.80 -13.16
CA VAL A 236 -33.25 -3.74 -14.03
C VAL A 236 -34.74 -3.57 -13.73
N THR A 237 -35.44 -3.06 -14.75
CA THR A 237 -36.87 -2.75 -14.79
C THR A 237 -37.74 -4.00 -14.81
N ASP A 238 -38.79 -3.94 -14.00
CA ASP A 238 -40.02 -4.71 -14.08
C ASP A 238 -40.77 -4.37 -15.39
N GLU A 239 -41.00 -5.38 -16.24
CA GLU A 239 -42.14 -5.42 -17.16
C GLU A 239 -42.55 -6.89 -17.40
N GLY A 240 -43.79 -7.25 -17.07
CA GLY A 240 -44.39 -8.51 -17.53
C GLY A 240 -45.54 -9.08 -16.70
N SER A 241 -46.61 -8.30 -16.51
CA SER A 241 -47.85 -8.73 -15.85
C SER A 241 -48.67 -9.74 -16.69
N ARG A 242 -49.18 -10.79 -16.00
CA ARG A 242 -50.40 -11.60 -16.25
C ARG A 242 -50.48 -12.53 -17.49
N MET A 243 -50.61 -13.84 -17.21
CA MET A 243 -51.91 -14.56 -17.26
C MET A 243 -51.78 -15.97 -16.68
N GLU A 244 -52.71 -16.34 -15.80
CA GLU A 244 -52.98 -17.73 -15.40
C GLU A 244 -53.55 -18.52 -16.59
N GLY A 245 -53.11 -19.77 -16.72
CA GLY A 245 -53.63 -20.71 -17.72
C GLY A 245 -53.18 -22.13 -17.43
N SER A 246 -54.03 -22.85 -16.70
CA SER A 246 -54.00 -24.31 -16.48
C SER A 246 -53.83 -25.10 -17.79
N ILE A 247 -53.14 -26.26 -17.75
CA ILE A 247 -53.53 -27.58 -18.34
C ILE A 247 -52.32 -28.45 -18.76
N ARG A 248 -52.22 -29.60 -18.07
CA ARG A 248 -51.82 -30.99 -18.45
C ARG A 248 -50.40 -31.37 -18.88
N GLU A 249 -49.93 -32.44 -18.22
CA GLU A 249 -48.92 -33.39 -18.69
C GLU A 249 -49.27 -34.02 -20.06
N PRO A 250 -48.24 -34.50 -20.79
CA PRO A 250 -48.38 -35.80 -21.42
C PRO A 250 -47.15 -36.69 -21.23
N GLY A 251 -47.39 -37.87 -20.64
CA GLY A 251 -47.43 -39.14 -21.38
C GLY A 251 -46.20 -39.53 -22.23
N ALA A 252 -45.61 -40.66 -21.85
CA ALA A 252 -44.56 -41.38 -22.54
C ALA A 252 -44.90 -41.90 -23.96
N ALA A 253 -43.88 -41.87 -24.84
CA ALA A 253 -43.49 -42.81 -25.93
C ALA A 253 -44.50 -43.11 -27.07
N PRO A 254 -44.17 -43.84 -28.17
CA PRO A 254 -42.90 -44.44 -28.62
C PRO A 254 -42.54 -44.26 -30.13
N ARG A 255 -41.26 -44.44 -30.49
CA ARG A 255 -40.67 -45.33 -31.52
C ARG A 255 -39.30 -44.85 -31.95
#